data_AF-T2J332-F1
#
_entry.id   AF-T2J332-F1
#
_cell.length_a   1.000
_cell.length_b   1.000
_cell.length_c   1.000
_cell.angle_alpha   90.00
_cell.angle_beta   90.00
_cell.angle_gamma   90.00
#
_symmetry.space_group_name_H-M   'P 1'
#
loop_
_entity.id
_entity.type
_entity.pdbx_description
1 polymer ?
#
loop_
_entity_poly.entity_id
_entity_poly.type
_entity_poly.pdbx_seq_one_letter_code
_entity_poly.pdbx_strand_id
1 'polypeptide(L)'
;MEEAIEAGKPTAVINSGFIAEPGTGVFLADVESRRDVQQITLEIVESGVDVIMGAGEIHYLPIGTVGFFGEEGIREDGRNLIEEAQAEGYTLVRTREDLEGLSADTDKVLGIFAAEDTYNDTTEANLVEQGFVDENGDLILYGQPGNENPPTVAEMLEATLELDTFANAEDGFLVVLEEEGADNFPNNNNSAGAVEAALRGDAAIGVAQDFVNNVNPNTLILTAADSDAGGLEVDDTFDDQTVGTVGTQAPSGIEVPRDGVRGNDTEPFVTGAPDADGDIFNFGIAYATTSDVAGSIVSKAYGLNSEMLEATVDNTDMYRLMYQTLFGETPGVPKFEAVFGSLDGEIIEAGSDELVFGGAGNDLIDSSAGGGGNRLYGQSGDDQFVLGSGDRAFGGAGDDSFFFPEAGGNNTITGGAGADQFWIVTAEIPDEANIITDFDQLEGDVLGIAGLGIGFDDLDLSNDGDDAIVAFAGNDLARLSGVDSSSLNAASFAFA
;
A
#
# COMPACT_ATOMS: atom_id res chain seq x y z
N MET A 1 -10.01 -1.52 5.37
CA MET A 1 -10.21 -1.28 6.82
C MET A 1 -11.33 -0.27 7.04
N GLU A 2 -11.48 0.70 6.14
CA GLU A 2 -12.57 1.67 6.08
C GLU A 2 -13.97 1.08 6.36
N GLU A 3 -14.35 -0.03 5.74
CA GLU A 3 -15.66 -0.67 5.98
C GLU A 3 -15.83 -1.13 7.44
N ALA A 4 -14.75 -1.54 8.11
CA ALA A 4 -14.78 -1.89 9.53
C ALA A 4 -14.95 -0.64 10.41
N ILE A 5 -14.28 0.45 10.04
CA ILE A 5 -14.40 1.77 10.70
C ILE A 5 -15.84 2.30 10.55
N GLU A 6 -16.41 2.27 9.34
CA GLU A 6 -17.78 2.72 9.07
C GLU A 6 -18.81 1.89 9.86
N ALA A 7 -18.54 0.59 10.01
CA ALA A 7 -19.36 -0.31 10.84
C ALA A 7 -19.17 -0.13 12.35
N GLY A 8 -18.26 0.77 12.78
CA GLY A 8 -17.96 1.02 14.19
C GLY A 8 -17.24 -0.14 14.89
N LYS A 9 -16.54 -0.99 14.14
CA LYS A 9 -15.73 -2.07 14.68
C LYS A 9 -14.37 -1.51 15.13
N PRO A 10 -13.78 -2.00 16.23
CA PRO A 10 -12.43 -1.65 16.61
C PRO A 10 -11.42 -1.95 15.52
N THR A 11 -10.51 -1.02 15.27
CA THR A 11 -9.49 -1.15 14.22
C THR A 11 -8.11 -0.72 14.68
N ALA A 12 -7.09 -1.47 14.26
CA ALA A 12 -5.70 -1.14 14.54
C ALA A 12 -4.80 -1.37 13.31
N VAL A 13 -3.82 -0.48 13.15
CA VAL A 13 -2.73 -0.60 12.18
C VAL A 13 -1.39 -0.53 12.92
N ILE A 14 -0.54 -1.52 12.70
CA ILE A 14 0.76 -1.69 13.38
C ILE A 14 1.84 -1.90 12.32
N ASN A 15 2.94 -1.15 12.40
CA ASN A 15 4.10 -1.31 11.52
C ASN A 15 5.41 -1.23 12.34
N SER A 16 6.46 -1.98 12.00
CA SER A 16 7.79 -1.80 12.58
C SER A 16 8.59 -0.64 11.96
N GLY A 17 8.25 -0.22 10.75
CA GLY A 17 8.75 0.97 10.05
C GLY A 17 7.83 2.18 10.24
N PHE A 18 7.99 3.18 9.38
CA PHE A 18 7.08 4.32 9.31
C PHE A 18 5.67 3.88 8.84
N ILE A 19 4.63 4.53 9.37
CA ILE A 19 3.25 4.01 9.20
C ILE A 19 2.72 4.05 7.75
N ALA A 20 3.32 4.91 6.94
CA ALA A 20 2.94 5.11 5.54
C ALA A 20 3.61 4.13 4.57
N GLU A 21 4.29 3.10 5.08
CA GLU A 21 4.72 1.97 4.26
C GLU A 21 3.51 1.33 3.55
N PRO A 22 3.65 0.84 2.30
CA PRO A 22 2.52 0.45 1.49
C PRO A 22 1.68 -0.68 2.10
N GLY A 23 2.28 -1.64 2.79
CA GLY A 23 1.57 -2.79 3.34
C GLY A 23 0.59 -2.40 4.44
N THR A 24 0.89 -1.37 5.23
CA THR A 24 -0.08 -0.75 6.16
C THR A 24 -0.89 0.38 5.55
N GLY A 25 -0.28 1.25 4.75
CA GLY A 25 -0.90 2.45 4.19
C GLY A 25 -2.09 2.15 3.29
N VAL A 26 -2.02 1.07 2.49
CA VAL A 26 -3.08 0.66 1.57
C VAL A 26 -4.43 0.37 2.25
N PHE A 27 -4.45 0.16 3.56
CA PHE A 27 -5.68 -0.11 4.29
C PHE A 27 -6.51 1.13 4.61
N LEU A 28 -5.89 2.32 4.58
CA LEU A 28 -6.40 3.57 5.14
C LEU A 28 -6.14 4.82 4.29
N ALA A 29 -5.43 4.70 3.16
CA ALA A 29 -5.08 5.81 2.29
C ALA A 29 -5.37 5.48 0.81
N ASP A 30 -5.78 6.51 0.06
CA ASP A 30 -6.01 6.48 -1.39
C ASP A 30 -5.25 7.64 -2.04
N VAL A 31 -4.06 7.34 -2.55
CA VAL A 31 -3.17 8.30 -3.19
C VAL A 31 -2.70 7.77 -4.55
N GLU A 32 -2.40 8.68 -5.48
CA GLU A 32 -1.90 8.31 -6.81
C GLU A 32 -0.53 7.62 -6.74
N SER A 33 0.31 8.04 -5.79
CA SER A 33 1.68 7.57 -5.67
C SER A 33 2.00 7.15 -4.23
N ARG A 34 2.51 5.91 -4.07
CA ARG A 34 3.07 5.43 -2.79
C ARG A 34 4.24 6.26 -2.26
N ARG A 35 4.78 7.18 -3.07
CA ARG A 35 5.84 8.12 -2.65
C ARG A 35 5.29 9.33 -1.90
N ASP A 36 3.97 9.52 -1.87
CA ASP A 36 3.32 10.65 -1.22
C ASP A 36 3.16 10.39 0.29
N VAL A 37 4.27 10.02 0.94
CA VAL A 37 4.32 9.52 2.32
C VAL A 37 3.67 10.50 3.32
N GLN A 38 3.80 11.81 3.09
CA GLN A 38 3.16 12.84 3.92
C GLN A 38 1.63 12.82 3.79
N GLN A 39 1.10 12.58 2.58
CA GLN A 39 -0.34 12.48 2.33
C GLN A 39 -0.89 11.17 2.90
N ILE A 40 -0.18 10.05 2.69
CA ILE A 40 -0.56 8.74 3.28
C ILE A 40 -0.58 8.83 4.81
N THR A 41 0.45 9.42 5.42
CA THR A 41 0.50 9.61 6.89
C THR A 41 -0.67 10.47 7.38
N LEU A 42 -1.05 11.50 6.62
CA LEU A 42 -2.20 12.35 6.93
C LEU A 42 -3.51 11.54 6.90
N GLU A 43 -3.75 10.80 5.82
CA GLU A 43 -4.97 10.00 5.65
C GLU A 43 -5.08 8.91 6.71
N ILE A 44 -3.98 8.23 7.08
CA ILE A 44 -3.96 7.27 8.18
C ILE A 44 -4.39 7.92 9.50
N VAL A 45 -3.86 9.10 9.84
CA VAL A 45 -4.20 9.82 11.08
C VAL A 45 -5.66 10.29 11.07
N GLU A 46 -6.18 10.72 9.92
CA GLU A 46 -7.57 11.20 9.77
C GLU A 46 -8.60 10.08 9.55
N SER A 47 -8.16 8.86 9.26
CA SER A 47 -9.01 7.72 8.89
C SER A 47 -10.04 7.31 9.96
N GLY A 48 -9.76 7.64 11.23
CA GLY A 48 -10.58 7.26 12.37
C GLY A 48 -10.22 5.92 13.02
N VAL A 49 -9.19 5.22 12.54
CA VAL A 49 -8.66 3.98 13.14
C VAL A 49 -8.32 4.14 14.62
N ASP A 50 -8.67 3.20 15.49
CA ASP A 50 -8.55 3.40 16.94
C ASP A 50 -7.10 3.38 17.43
N VAL A 51 -6.28 2.50 16.86
CA VAL A 51 -4.88 2.30 17.25
C VAL A 51 -3.97 2.43 16.03
N ILE A 52 -3.03 3.36 16.09
CA ILE A 52 -1.97 3.56 15.10
C ILE A 52 -0.64 3.37 15.82
N MET A 53 0.15 2.37 15.43
CA MET A 53 1.46 2.15 16.05
C MET A 53 2.54 1.87 15.00
N GLY A 54 3.60 2.66 15.03
CA GLY A 54 4.77 2.43 14.19
C GLY A 54 5.82 3.50 14.43
N ALA A 55 6.46 3.95 13.37
CA ALA A 55 7.48 5.00 13.44
C ALA A 55 7.20 6.14 12.45
N GLY A 56 8.24 6.87 12.04
CA GLY A 56 8.15 7.93 11.05
C GLY A 56 7.80 9.30 11.61
N GLU A 57 8.21 9.66 12.84
CA GLU A 57 7.88 10.94 13.49
C GLU A 57 8.07 12.16 12.57
N ILE A 58 9.07 12.13 11.68
CA ILE A 58 9.34 13.24 10.74
C ILE A 58 8.17 13.51 9.77
N HIS A 59 7.36 12.50 9.43
CA HIS A 59 6.23 12.61 8.52
C HIS A 59 4.98 13.23 9.16
N TYR A 60 4.96 13.32 10.49
CA TYR A 60 3.88 13.93 11.27
C TYR A 60 4.13 15.41 11.57
N LEU A 61 5.38 15.87 11.46
CA LEU A 61 5.82 17.17 11.96
C LEU A 61 6.11 18.16 10.82
N PRO A 62 5.79 19.45 10.98
CA PRO A 62 6.11 20.46 9.98
C PRO A 62 7.59 20.83 9.99
N ILE A 63 8.09 21.26 8.82
CA ILE A 63 9.43 21.86 8.70
C ILE A 63 9.60 22.97 9.76
N GLY A 64 10.72 22.95 10.47
CA GLY A 64 11.03 23.85 11.59
C GLY A 64 10.75 23.27 12.98
N THR A 65 10.10 22.11 13.09
CA THR A 65 9.82 21.44 14.36
C THR A 65 10.72 20.22 14.54
N VAL A 66 11.54 20.19 15.59
CA VAL A 66 12.33 19.01 15.97
C VAL A 66 11.51 18.12 16.90
N GLY A 67 11.35 16.85 16.53
CA GLY A 67 10.57 15.84 17.23
C GLY A 67 11.23 15.29 18.50
N PHE A 68 10.56 14.33 19.13
CA PHE A 68 11.04 13.63 20.32
C PHE A 68 12.34 12.85 20.03
N PHE A 69 12.47 12.27 18.83
CA PHE A 69 13.65 11.51 18.42
C PHE A 69 14.80 12.39 17.90
N GLY A 70 14.66 13.72 17.98
CA GLY A 70 15.74 14.66 17.70
C GLY A 70 15.91 15.06 16.24
N GLU A 71 15.02 14.61 15.36
CA GLU A 71 15.02 14.94 13.94
C GLU A 71 13.94 15.98 13.59
N GLU A 72 14.21 16.78 12.55
CA GLU A 72 13.31 17.83 12.09
C GLU A 72 12.21 17.24 11.21
N GLY A 73 10.97 17.66 11.45
CA GLY A 73 9.83 17.32 10.62
C GLY A 73 9.99 17.78 9.17
N ILE A 74 9.38 17.04 8.25
CA ILE A 74 9.50 17.29 6.82
C ILE A 74 8.19 17.72 6.17
N ARG A 75 7.10 17.90 6.94
CA ARG A 75 5.83 18.32 6.35
C ARG A 75 5.88 19.74 5.79
N GLU A 76 5.48 19.87 4.54
CA GLU A 76 5.50 21.14 3.80
C GLU A 76 4.23 21.98 3.99
N ASP A 77 3.13 21.34 4.39
CA ASP A 77 1.81 21.95 4.61
C ASP A 77 1.69 22.74 5.93
N GLY A 78 2.72 22.66 6.79
CA GLY A 78 2.75 23.33 8.08
C GLY A 78 1.89 22.68 9.17
N ARG A 79 1.33 21.48 8.93
CA ARG A 79 0.50 20.74 9.89
C ARG A 79 1.35 19.93 10.88
N ASN A 80 0.82 19.74 12.08
CA ASN A 80 1.40 18.88 13.10
C ASN A 80 0.40 17.79 13.45
N LEU A 81 0.53 16.65 12.78
CA LEU A 81 -0.43 15.55 12.87
C LEU A 81 -0.44 14.90 14.26
N ILE A 82 0.65 14.99 15.02
CA ILE A 82 0.70 14.50 16.40
C ILE A 82 -0.23 15.34 17.28
N GLU A 83 -0.15 16.67 17.16
CA GLU A 83 -1.03 17.58 17.93
C GLU A 83 -2.50 17.44 17.53
N GLU A 84 -2.75 17.22 16.24
CA GLU A 84 -4.10 16.98 15.70
C GLU A 84 -4.68 15.65 16.19
N ALA A 85 -3.93 14.56 16.14
CA ALA A 85 -4.35 13.27 16.72
C ALA A 85 -4.63 13.39 18.22
N GLN A 86 -3.78 14.09 18.98
CA GLN A 86 -4.06 14.33 20.40
C GLN A 86 -5.34 15.14 20.62
N ALA A 87 -5.66 16.09 19.75
CA ALA A 87 -6.90 16.85 19.81
C ALA A 87 -8.13 15.97 19.52
N GLU A 88 -7.97 14.95 18.67
CA GLU A 88 -8.97 13.90 18.37
C GLU A 88 -9.03 12.78 19.42
N GLY A 89 -8.26 12.89 20.51
CA GLY A 89 -8.34 12.01 21.67
C GLY A 89 -7.35 10.86 21.70
N TYR A 90 -6.38 10.81 20.78
CA TYR A 90 -5.34 9.79 20.82
C TYR A 90 -4.40 9.97 22.02
N THR A 91 -4.16 8.87 22.73
CA THR A 91 -3.11 8.77 23.73
C THR A 91 -1.79 8.52 23.02
N LEU A 92 -0.85 9.44 23.18
CA LEU A 92 0.46 9.37 22.54
C LEU A 92 1.41 8.47 23.34
N VAL A 93 2.02 7.50 22.67
CA VAL A 93 2.99 6.54 23.20
C VAL A 93 4.28 6.67 22.38
N ARG A 94 5.44 6.78 23.03
CA ARG A 94 6.73 7.00 22.32
C ARG A 94 7.83 6.02 22.66
N THR A 95 7.69 5.30 23.76
CA THR A 95 8.70 4.36 24.25
C THR A 95 8.05 3.04 24.62
N ARG A 96 8.88 1.99 24.77
CA ARG A 96 8.40 0.71 25.31
C ARG A 96 7.79 0.87 26.71
N GLU A 97 8.36 1.73 27.55
CA GLU A 97 7.83 2.00 28.90
C GLU A 97 6.44 2.67 28.83
N ASP A 98 6.22 3.58 27.88
CA ASP A 98 4.89 4.17 27.66
C ASP A 98 3.87 3.10 27.23
N LEU A 99 4.29 2.17 26.35
CA LEU A 99 3.44 1.09 25.85
C LEU A 99 3.06 0.11 26.97
N GLU A 100 4.04 -0.31 27.77
CA GLU A 100 3.81 -1.14 28.98
C GLU A 100 2.93 -0.43 30.03
N GLY A 101 2.95 0.90 30.04
CA GLY A 101 2.18 1.74 30.94
C GLY A 101 0.76 2.07 30.45
N LEU A 102 0.37 1.60 29.26
CA LEU A 102 -0.91 1.92 28.66
C LEU A 102 -2.07 1.33 29.48
N SER A 103 -3.10 2.14 29.71
CA SER A 103 -4.28 1.69 30.47
C SER A 103 -5.22 0.91 29.56
N ALA A 104 -5.78 -0.19 30.05
CA ALA A 104 -6.71 -1.02 29.28
C ALA A 104 -7.98 -0.26 28.83
N ASP A 105 -8.39 0.79 29.54
CA ASP A 105 -9.54 1.65 29.17
C ASP A 105 -9.18 2.77 28.19
N THR A 106 -8.01 2.70 27.54
CA THR A 106 -7.61 3.67 26.51
C THR A 106 -8.33 3.35 25.20
N ASP A 107 -9.15 4.29 24.73
CA ASP A 107 -9.95 4.10 23.50
C ASP A 107 -9.12 4.31 22.22
N LYS A 108 -8.21 5.29 22.21
CA LYS A 108 -7.40 5.64 21.03
C LYS A 108 -5.92 5.79 21.36
N VAL A 109 -5.06 5.24 20.51
CA VAL A 109 -3.60 5.18 20.74
C VAL A 109 -2.85 5.59 19.48
N LEU A 110 -1.91 6.52 19.64
CA LEU A 110 -0.91 6.87 18.61
C LEU A 110 0.47 6.52 19.16
N GLY A 111 1.06 5.42 18.69
CA GLY A 111 2.42 5.01 18.99
C GLY A 111 3.38 5.43 17.89
N ILE A 112 4.39 6.23 18.23
CA ILE A 112 5.46 6.63 17.29
C ILE A 112 6.79 6.35 17.96
N PHE A 113 7.54 5.37 17.46
CA PHE A 113 8.69 4.78 18.15
C PHE A 113 10.06 5.10 17.52
N ALA A 114 10.12 5.79 16.39
CA ALA A 114 11.37 6.33 15.85
C ALA A 114 11.11 7.55 14.93
N ALA A 115 12.18 8.26 14.57
CA ALA A 115 12.14 9.37 13.61
C ALA A 115 11.77 8.89 12.20
N GLU A 116 12.43 7.83 11.74
CA GLU A 116 12.16 7.11 10.48
C GLU A 116 11.66 5.71 10.84
N ASP A 117 12.46 4.65 10.72
CA ASP A 117 12.08 3.27 11.09
C ASP A 117 12.60 2.85 12.46
N THR A 118 11.99 1.81 13.06
CA THR A 118 12.53 1.22 14.30
C THR A 118 13.74 0.32 14.07
N TYR A 119 14.05 0.00 12.81
CA TYR A 119 15.17 -0.84 12.39
C TYR A 119 16.24 -0.06 11.62
N ASN A 120 17.38 -0.72 11.38
CA ASN A 120 18.53 -0.20 10.64
C ASN A 120 18.80 -1.10 9.42
N ASP A 121 18.05 -0.92 8.34
CA ASP A 121 17.96 -1.86 7.20
C ASP A 121 19.14 -1.85 6.21
N THR A 122 20.25 -1.16 6.47
CA THR A 122 21.43 -1.22 5.57
C THR A 122 22.19 -2.56 5.68
N THR A 123 23.11 -2.84 4.74
CA THR A 123 24.06 -3.98 4.84
C THR A 123 24.78 -4.07 6.20
N GLU A 124 25.12 -5.28 6.65
CA GLU A 124 25.81 -5.53 7.92
C GLU A 124 27.15 -4.79 8.01
N ALA A 125 27.89 -4.72 6.89
CA ALA A 125 29.16 -3.99 6.83
C ALA A 125 28.98 -2.49 7.10
N ASN A 126 27.90 -1.90 6.57
CA ASN A 126 27.57 -0.50 6.83
C ASN A 126 27.12 -0.28 8.27
N LEU A 127 26.37 -1.21 8.88
CA LEU A 127 26.02 -1.15 10.31
C LEU A 127 27.28 -1.07 11.17
N VAL A 128 28.28 -1.91 10.88
CA VAL A 128 29.58 -1.87 11.56
C VAL A 128 30.30 -0.54 11.36
N GLU A 129 30.32 0.00 10.14
CA GLU A 129 30.96 1.28 9.84
C GLU A 129 30.29 2.47 10.56
N GLN A 130 28.96 2.43 10.66
CA GLN A 130 28.15 3.44 11.34
C GLN A 130 28.17 3.29 12.87
N GLY A 131 28.69 2.17 13.37
CA GLY A 131 28.81 1.91 14.81
C GLY A 131 27.55 1.32 15.43
N PHE A 132 26.65 0.75 14.63
CA PHE A 132 25.49 -0.04 15.08
C PHE A 132 25.94 -1.45 15.50
N VAL A 133 26.82 -1.48 16.50
CA VAL A 133 27.40 -2.68 17.07
C VAL A 133 27.43 -2.52 18.57
N ASP A 134 26.97 -3.53 19.30
CA ASP A 134 26.95 -3.51 20.75
C ASP A 134 28.34 -3.74 21.37
N GLU A 135 28.41 -3.80 22.71
CA GLU A 135 29.67 -4.04 23.42
C GLU A 135 30.27 -5.43 23.21
N ASN A 136 29.48 -6.39 22.70
CA ASN A 136 29.89 -7.76 22.42
C ASN A 136 30.33 -7.97 20.96
N GLY A 137 30.08 -6.99 20.09
CA GLY A 137 30.36 -7.09 18.66
C GLY A 137 29.18 -7.58 17.83
N ASP A 138 27.98 -7.63 18.41
CA ASP A 138 26.75 -8.03 17.74
C ASP A 138 26.07 -6.81 17.11
N LEU A 139 25.41 -7.01 15.97
CA LEU A 139 24.79 -5.93 15.21
C LEU A 139 23.55 -5.39 15.94
N ILE A 140 23.41 -4.06 15.96
CA ILE A 140 22.20 -3.39 16.44
C ILE A 140 21.25 -3.23 15.25
N LEU A 141 20.36 -4.21 15.08
CA LEU A 141 19.42 -4.27 13.96
C LEU A 141 18.18 -3.39 14.21
N TYR A 142 17.77 -3.25 15.47
CA TYR A 142 16.63 -2.42 15.88
C TYR A 142 17.05 -1.46 17.00
N GLY A 143 16.41 -0.30 17.01
CA GLY A 143 16.72 0.79 17.91
C GLY A 143 17.75 1.78 17.35
N GLN A 144 17.60 3.02 17.77
CA GLN A 144 18.37 4.18 17.32
C GLN A 144 18.84 4.98 18.54
N PRO A 145 19.90 5.79 18.46
CA PRO A 145 20.23 6.74 19.52
C PRO A 145 19.01 7.61 19.88
N GLY A 146 18.59 7.61 21.14
CA GLY A 146 17.37 8.31 21.59
C GLY A 146 16.13 7.42 21.72
N ASN A 147 16.16 6.22 21.15
CA ASN A 147 15.27 5.11 21.49
C ASN A 147 15.97 3.78 21.18
N GLU A 148 16.88 3.37 22.06
CA GLU A 148 17.76 2.23 21.81
C GLU A 148 17.03 0.87 21.90
N ASN A 149 15.78 0.85 22.37
CA ASN A 149 15.02 -0.37 22.56
C ASN A 149 13.52 -0.13 22.28
N PRO A 150 13.15 0.17 21.01
CA PRO A 150 11.75 0.35 20.62
C PRO A 150 10.96 -0.95 20.84
N PRO A 151 9.64 -0.89 21.09
CA PRO A 151 8.84 -2.10 21.20
C PRO A 151 8.87 -2.92 19.90
N THR A 152 8.78 -4.24 20.03
CA THR A 152 8.58 -5.15 18.90
C THR A 152 7.13 -5.10 18.43
N VAL A 153 6.86 -5.52 17.19
CA VAL A 153 5.48 -5.64 16.69
C VAL A 153 4.64 -6.62 17.52
N ALA A 154 5.26 -7.62 18.14
CA ALA A 154 4.60 -8.54 19.07
C ALA A 154 4.13 -7.82 20.35
N GLU A 155 4.99 -6.98 20.96
CA GLU A 155 4.64 -6.16 22.13
C GLU A 155 3.55 -5.12 21.76
N MET A 156 3.63 -4.51 20.57
CA MET A 156 2.59 -3.60 20.05
C MET A 156 1.24 -4.33 19.88
N LEU A 157 1.25 -5.52 19.30
CA LEU A 157 0.05 -6.33 19.12
C LEU A 157 -0.55 -6.75 20.47
N GLU A 158 0.29 -7.21 21.40
CA GLU A 158 -0.14 -7.61 22.74
C GLU A 158 -0.84 -6.45 23.45
N ALA A 159 -0.20 -5.27 23.48
CA ALA A 159 -0.79 -4.07 24.08
C ALA A 159 -2.13 -3.68 23.42
N THR A 160 -2.24 -3.81 22.09
CA THR A 160 -3.49 -3.54 21.35
C THR A 160 -4.60 -4.49 21.78
N LEU A 161 -4.31 -5.79 21.81
CA LEU A 161 -5.29 -6.82 22.12
C LEU A 161 -5.70 -6.84 23.60
N GLU A 162 -4.91 -6.24 24.49
CA GLU A 162 -5.23 -6.05 25.91
C GLU A 162 -6.14 -4.86 26.19
N LEU A 163 -6.31 -3.92 25.25
CA LEU A 163 -7.26 -2.82 25.39
C LEU A 163 -8.70 -3.36 25.47
N ASP A 164 -9.52 -2.80 26.35
CA ASP A 164 -10.90 -3.22 26.60
C ASP A 164 -11.73 -3.21 25.30
N THR A 165 -11.43 -2.27 24.40
CA THR A 165 -12.07 -2.13 23.08
C THR A 165 -11.85 -3.35 22.19
N PHE A 166 -10.68 -3.99 22.24
CA PHE A 166 -10.36 -5.20 21.44
C PHE A 166 -10.66 -6.49 22.22
N ALA A 167 -10.25 -6.56 23.49
CA ALA A 167 -10.44 -7.73 24.34
C ALA A 167 -11.91 -8.09 24.54
N ASN A 168 -12.81 -7.08 24.52
CA ASN A 168 -14.25 -7.26 24.72
C ASN A 168 -15.07 -7.02 23.43
N ALA A 169 -14.45 -6.98 22.25
CA ALA A 169 -15.14 -6.74 20.99
C ALA A 169 -16.12 -7.88 20.65
N GLU A 170 -17.42 -7.69 20.89
CA GLU A 170 -18.46 -8.69 20.58
C GLU A 170 -18.82 -8.72 19.10
N ASP A 171 -18.75 -7.57 18.42
CA ASP A 171 -19.09 -7.43 17.00
C ASP A 171 -17.86 -7.55 16.08
N GLY A 172 -16.76 -8.11 16.58
CA GLY A 172 -15.51 -8.30 15.83
C GLY A 172 -14.67 -7.02 15.72
N PHE A 173 -13.41 -7.19 15.36
CA PHE A 173 -12.41 -6.14 15.19
C PHE A 173 -11.47 -6.50 14.03
N LEU A 174 -10.68 -5.54 13.56
CA LEU A 174 -9.64 -5.78 12.54
C LEU A 174 -8.31 -5.18 13.00
N VAL A 175 -7.27 -6.01 13.07
CA VAL A 175 -5.88 -5.56 13.24
C VAL A 175 -5.12 -5.91 11.97
N VAL A 176 -4.41 -4.94 11.42
CA VAL A 176 -3.39 -5.14 10.39
C VAL A 176 -2.04 -4.87 11.04
N LEU A 177 -1.11 -5.80 10.86
CA LEU A 177 0.23 -5.72 11.43
C LEU A 177 1.24 -6.12 10.37
N GLU A 178 2.27 -5.30 10.23
CA GLU A 178 3.40 -5.50 9.34
C GLU A 178 4.72 -5.46 10.11
N GLU A 179 5.54 -6.50 9.94
CA GLU A 179 6.96 -6.46 10.32
C GLU A 179 7.75 -6.10 9.06
N GLU A 180 7.81 -4.80 8.79
CA GLU A 180 8.36 -4.20 7.57
C GLU A 180 9.82 -4.59 7.34
N GLY A 181 10.61 -4.75 8.41
CA GLY A 181 11.99 -5.22 8.30
C GLY A 181 12.13 -6.56 7.54
N ALA A 182 11.07 -7.37 7.44
CA ALA A 182 11.07 -8.60 6.66
C ALA A 182 11.23 -8.37 5.15
N ASP A 183 10.95 -7.18 4.63
CA ASP A 183 11.25 -6.75 3.26
C ASP A 183 12.60 -6.01 3.17
N ASN A 184 12.77 -4.97 3.99
CA ASN A 184 13.86 -4.02 3.85
C ASN A 184 15.24 -4.66 4.07
N PHE A 185 15.35 -5.56 5.05
CA PHE A 185 16.63 -6.24 5.32
C PHE A 185 17.04 -7.15 4.15
N PRO A 186 16.19 -8.08 3.65
CA PRO A 186 16.49 -8.84 2.43
C PRO A 186 16.79 -7.98 1.21
N ASN A 187 16.05 -6.89 1.00
CA ASN A 187 16.28 -5.98 -0.14
C ASN A 187 17.61 -5.20 -0.03
N ASN A 188 18.23 -5.19 1.14
CA ASN A 188 19.61 -4.71 1.35
C ASN A 188 20.63 -5.83 1.49
N ASN A 189 20.24 -7.09 1.25
CA ASN A 189 21.04 -8.29 1.49
C ASN A 189 21.61 -8.35 2.92
N ASN A 190 20.79 -8.03 3.92
CA ASN A 190 21.15 -8.12 5.32
C ASN A 190 20.47 -9.33 5.96
N SER A 191 21.20 -10.43 6.08
CA SER A 191 20.65 -11.70 6.56
C SER A 191 20.46 -11.75 8.07
N ALA A 192 21.29 -11.03 8.83
CA ALA A 192 21.09 -10.93 10.28
C ALA A 192 19.76 -10.22 10.60
N GLY A 193 19.50 -9.12 9.89
CA GLY A 193 18.25 -8.38 9.94
C GLY A 193 17.04 -9.18 9.49
N ALA A 194 17.15 -9.88 8.35
CA ALA A 194 16.07 -10.72 7.83
C ALA A 194 15.65 -11.82 8.82
N VAL A 195 16.61 -12.48 9.46
CA VAL A 195 16.34 -13.51 10.47
C VAL A 195 15.67 -12.89 11.71
N GLU A 196 16.16 -11.74 12.20
CA GLU A 196 15.55 -11.05 13.34
C GLU A 196 14.12 -10.58 13.04
N ALA A 197 13.87 -10.02 11.86
CA ALA A 197 12.54 -9.62 11.42
C ALA A 197 11.58 -10.82 11.35
N ALA A 198 12.03 -11.94 10.77
CA ALA A 198 11.23 -13.17 10.75
C ALA A 198 10.89 -13.68 12.17
N LEU A 199 11.82 -13.60 13.11
CA LEU A 199 11.58 -13.97 14.52
C LEU A 199 10.59 -13.02 15.21
N ARG A 200 10.64 -11.72 14.92
CA ARG A 200 9.68 -10.73 15.46
C ARG A 200 8.28 -10.93 14.90
N GLY A 201 8.16 -11.19 13.60
CA GLY A 201 6.90 -11.57 12.96
C GLY A 201 6.33 -12.87 13.54
N ASP A 202 7.16 -13.90 13.73
CA ASP A 202 6.74 -15.17 14.36
C ASP A 202 6.25 -14.97 15.80
N ALA A 203 6.94 -14.13 16.59
CA ALA A 203 6.49 -13.77 17.93
C ALA A 203 5.11 -13.09 17.93
N ALA A 204 4.84 -12.19 16.98
CA ALA A 204 3.53 -11.55 16.84
C ALA A 204 2.44 -12.55 16.42
N ILE A 205 2.76 -13.51 15.54
CA ILE A 205 1.84 -14.63 15.23
C ILE A 205 1.54 -15.44 16.49
N GLY A 206 2.54 -15.68 17.34
CA GLY A 206 2.37 -16.31 18.65
C GLY A 206 1.38 -15.57 19.55
N VAL A 207 1.53 -14.24 19.68
CA VAL A 207 0.60 -13.38 20.43
C VAL A 207 -0.83 -13.49 19.88
N ALA A 208 -1.00 -13.42 18.56
CA ALA A 208 -2.30 -13.57 17.91
C ALA A 208 -2.92 -14.97 18.18
N GLN A 209 -2.12 -16.04 18.09
CA GLN A 209 -2.59 -17.39 18.39
C GLN A 209 -2.99 -17.55 19.85
N ASP A 210 -2.24 -16.97 20.78
CA ASP A 210 -2.59 -16.97 22.20
C ASP A 210 -3.89 -16.21 22.46
N PHE A 211 -4.14 -15.10 21.77
CA PHE A 211 -5.42 -14.40 21.84
C PHE A 211 -6.58 -15.26 21.32
N VAL A 212 -6.44 -15.92 20.16
CA VAL A 212 -7.45 -16.85 19.63
C VAL A 212 -7.74 -17.97 20.62
N ASN A 213 -6.70 -18.57 21.20
CA ASN A 213 -6.83 -19.74 22.05
C ASN A 213 -7.38 -19.44 23.45
N ASN A 214 -7.08 -18.25 23.99
CA ASN A 214 -7.32 -17.94 25.40
C ASN A 214 -8.34 -16.83 25.64
N VAL A 215 -8.58 -15.95 24.65
CA VAL A 215 -9.44 -14.77 24.80
C VAL A 215 -10.66 -14.86 23.89
N ASN A 216 -10.46 -14.85 22.56
CA ASN A 216 -11.56 -14.86 21.60
C ASN A 216 -11.34 -15.86 20.45
N PRO A 217 -11.89 -17.09 20.55
CA PRO A 217 -11.76 -18.11 19.51
C PRO A 217 -12.51 -17.80 18.22
N ASN A 218 -13.34 -16.74 18.20
CA ASN A 218 -14.04 -16.27 17.00
C ASN A 218 -13.19 -15.25 16.20
N THR A 219 -11.88 -15.45 16.17
CA THR A 219 -10.92 -14.58 15.49
C THR A 219 -10.20 -15.38 14.40
N LEU A 220 -10.05 -14.79 13.22
CA LEU A 220 -9.19 -15.30 12.14
C LEU A 220 -7.83 -14.64 12.23
N ILE A 221 -6.78 -15.45 12.17
CA ILE A 221 -5.43 -15.01 11.86
C ILE A 221 -5.18 -15.38 10.40
N LEU A 222 -4.73 -14.43 9.61
CA LEU A 222 -4.34 -14.62 8.23
C LEU A 222 -2.96 -13.98 8.03
N THR A 223 -2.00 -14.77 7.56
CA THR A 223 -0.71 -14.25 7.09
C THR A 223 -0.73 -14.20 5.57
N ALA A 224 -0.13 -13.16 5.02
CA ALA A 224 0.15 -13.00 3.61
C ALA A 224 1.52 -12.34 3.46
N ALA A 225 2.04 -12.31 2.23
CA ALA A 225 3.13 -11.42 1.85
C ALA A 225 2.71 -10.69 0.58
N ASP A 226 3.27 -9.51 0.38
CA ASP A 226 3.09 -8.69 -0.81
C ASP A 226 4.05 -9.13 -1.94
N SER A 227 5.27 -9.54 -1.59
CA SER A 227 6.31 -9.96 -2.52
C SER A 227 7.32 -10.97 -1.92
N ASP A 228 8.36 -11.31 -2.68
CA ASP A 228 9.54 -12.06 -2.21
C ASP A 228 10.76 -11.14 -2.27
N ALA A 229 11.20 -10.68 -1.10
CA ALA A 229 12.25 -9.67 -0.96
C ALA A 229 13.65 -10.26 -1.20
N GLY A 230 14.38 -9.70 -2.17
CA GLY A 230 15.75 -10.07 -2.52
C GLY A 230 15.94 -11.47 -3.14
N GLY A 231 14.89 -12.31 -3.21
CA GLY A 231 14.98 -13.69 -3.65
C GLY A 231 15.93 -14.50 -2.76
N LEU A 232 15.61 -14.55 -1.47
CA LEU A 232 16.40 -15.16 -0.41
C LEU A 232 16.55 -16.67 -0.62
N GLU A 233 17.79 -17.16 -0.59
CA GLU A 233 18.14 -18.58 -0.69
C GLU A 233 18.91 -19.03 0.56
N VAL A 234 18.52 -20.18 1.13
CA VAL A 234 19.17 -20.78 2.29
C VAL A 234 19.96 -22.01 1.84
N ASP A 235 21.23 -22.09 2.24
CA ASP A 235 22.11 -23.20 1.89
C ASP A 235 22.84 -23.75 3.11
N ASP A 236 23.02 -25.06 3.17
CA ASP A 236 23.71 -25.71 4.28
C ASP A 236 25.22 -25.47 4.20
N THR A 237 25.85 -25.39 5.38
CA THR A 237 27.30 -25.17 5.48
C THR A 237 27.95 -26.27 6.29
N PHE A 238 28.84 -27.02 5.65
CA PHE A 238 29.56 -28.15 6.27
C PHE A 238 30.85 -27.75 6.99
N ASP A 239 31.31 -26.50 6.82
CA ASP A 239 32.50 -25.96 7.47
C ASP A 239 32.07 -25.17 8.71
N ASP A 240 32.84 -25.30 9.81
CA ASP A 240 32.53 -24.67 11.10
C ASP A 240 33.17 -23.28 11.24
N GLN A 241 33.84 -22.79 10.20
CA GLN A 241 34.53 -21.49 10.23
C GLN A 241 33.70 -20.35 9.65
N THR A 242 33.36 -20.38 8.36
CA THR A 242 32.62 -19.31 7.70
C THR A 242 31.70 -19.82 6.58
N VAL A 243 30.71 -19.00 6.21
CA VAL A 243 29.72 -19.34 5.17
C VAL A 243 30.25 -19.25 3.74
N GLY A 244 31.34 -18.54 3.44
CA GLY A 244 31.92 -18.47 2.10
C GLY A 244 30.96 -18.00 0.98
N THR A 245 31.01 -18.64 -0.19
CA THR A 245 30.22 -18.27 -1.39
C THR A 245 29.42 -19.44 -1.95
N VAL A 246 28.38 -19.14 -2.74
CA VAL A 246 27.63 -20.09 -3.55
C VAL A 246 27.80 -19.77 -5.05
N GLY A 247 28.08 -20.79 -5.85
CA GLY A 247 28.31 -20.65 -7.29
C GLY A 247 27.01 -20.69 -8.11
N THR A 248 26.91 -19.82 -9.11
CA THR A 248 25.81 -19.84 -10.09
C THR A 248 26.00 -20.88 -11.19
N GLN A 249 24.90 -21.37 -11.77
CA GLN A 249 24.95 -22.34 -12.87
C GLN A 249 25.72 -21.80 -14.08
N ALA A 250 26.45 -22.68 -14.77
CA ALA A 250 27.19 -22.31 -15.98
C ALA A 250 26.26 -21.70 -17.05
N PRO A 251 26.70 -20.67 -17.81
CA PRO A 251 28.09 -20.28 -18.03
C PRO A 251 28.58 -19.09 -17.19
N SER A 252 27.78 -18.54 -16.27
CA SER A 252 28.14 -17.32 -15.54
C SER A 252 29.35 -17.54 -14.62
N GLY A 253 29.36 -18.65 -13.85
CA GLY A 253 30.44 -18.94 -12.90
C GLY A 253 30.68 -17.81 -11.88
N ILE A 254 29.62 -17.03 -11.60
CA ILE A 254 29.63 -15.98 -10.60
C ILE A 254 29.50 -16.64 -9.24
N GLU A 255 30.37 -16.27 -8.32
CA GLU A 255 30.29 -16.62 -6.91
C GLU A 255 29.53 -15.51 -6.19
N VAL A 256 28.40 -15.86 -5.60
CA VAL A 256 27.58 -14.99 -4.77
C VAL A 256 28.01 -15.21 -3.33
N PRO A 257 28.36 -14.17 -2.57
CA PRO A 257 28.73 -14.35 -1.18
C PRO A 257 27.50 -14.75 -0.36
N ARG A 258 27.70 -15.64 0.61
CA ARG A 258 26.70 -15.96 1.62
C ARG A 258 26.95 -15.09 2.84
N ASP A 259 25.88 -14.70 3.50
CA ASP A 259 25.93 -14.11 4.83
C ASP A 259 25.77 -15.16 5.91
N GLY A 260 26.54 -14.96 6.98
CA GLY A 260 26.35 -15.58 8.26
C GLY A 260 25.79 -14.58 9.27
N VAL A 261 26.00 -14.83 10.56
CA VAL A 261 25.42 -14.05 11.65
C VAL A 261 25.80 -12.55 11.68
N ARG A 262 26.83 -12.15 10.92
CA ARG A 262 27.32 -10.76 10.84
C ARG A 262 27.62 -10.33 9.40
N GLY A 263 26.97 -10.96 8.43
CA GLY A 263 27.14 -10.69 7.00
C GLY A 263 28.14 -11.61 6.31
N ASN A 264 28.72 -11.12 5.22
CA ASN A 264 29.50 -11.93 4.29
C ASN A 264 30.71 -12.64 4.92
N ASP A 265 30.87 -13.94 4.62
CA ASP A 265 32.01 -14.76 5.04
C ASP A 265 32.24 -14.75 6.57
N THR A 266 31.17 -14.62 7.35
CA THR A 266 31.21 -14.77 8.82
C THR A 266 30.75 -16.15 9.26
N GLU A 267 30.68 -16.39 10.57
CA GLU A 267 30.19 -17.63 11.15
C GLU A 267 28.74 -17.92 10.70
N PRO A 268 28.40 -19.20 10.42
CA PRO A 268 27.07 -19.56 9.96
C PRO A 268 26.00 -19.33 11.02
N PHE A 269 24.76 -19.16 10.57
CA PHE A 269 23.60 -19.28 11.44
C PHE A 269 23.44 -20.75 11.88
N VAL A 270 22.78 -20.94 13.02
CA VAL A 270 22.50 -22.27 13.57
C VAL A 270 21.01 -22.36 13.82
N THR A 271 20.37 -23.48 13.45
CA THR A 271 18.91 -23.67 13.66
C THR A 271 18.48 -23.60 15.13
N GLY A 272 19.42 -23.69 16.08
CA GLY A 272 19.22 -23.51 17.52
C GLY A 272 18.51 -24.67 18.21
N ALA A 273 17.50 -25.26 17.56
CA ALA A 273 16.81 -26.47 17.97
C ALA A 273 17.10 -27.63 17.01
N PRO A 274 17.12 -28.88 17.51
CA PRO A 274 17.23 -30.05 16.66
C PRO A 274 15.95 -30.26 15.86
N ASP A 275 16.09 -30.78 14.64
CA ASP A 275 14.96 -31.24 13.83
C ASP A 275 14.31 -32.52 14.42
N ALA A 276 13.36 -33.10 13.68
CA ALA A 276 12.65 -34.31 14.11
C ALA A 276 13.56 -35.54 14.28
N ASP A 277 14.72 -35.56 13.61
CA ASP A 277 15.70 -36.64 13.68
C ASP A 277 16.82 -36.36 14.71
N GLY A 278 16.85 -35.15 15.28
CA GLY A 278 17.79 -34.74 16.33
C GLY A 278 18.96 -33.90 15.81
N ASP A 279 18.94 -33.50 14.54
CA ASP A 279 20.05 -32.83 13.87
C ASP A 279 19.95 -31.30 14.01
N ILE A 280 21.10 -30.65 14.21
CA ILE A 280 21.23 -29.19 14.22
C ILE A 280 22.06 -28.81 13.00
N PHE A 281 21.55 -27.85 12.22
CA PHE A 281 22.18 -27.45 10.97
C PHE A 281 22.83 -26.08 11.11
N ASN A 282 23.98 -25.95 10.46
CA ASN A 282 24.61 -24.67 10.17
C ASN A 282 24.23 -24.27 8.76
N PHE A 283 23.89 -23.01 8.56
CA PHE A 283 23.48 -22.50 7.26
C PHE A 283 23.98 -21.08 7.02
N GLY A 284 24.06 -20.71 5.75
CA GLY A 284 24.25 -19.34 5.29
C GLY A 284 23.11 -18.93 4.38
N ILE A 285 22.96 -17.63 4.18
CA ILE A 285 21.91 -17.05 3.33
C ILE A 285 22.57 -16.33 2.16
N ALA A 286 22.00 -16.45 0.96
CA ALA A 286 22.40 -15.66 -0.21
C ALA A 286 21.16 -15.04 -0.85
N TYR A 287 21.37 -13.98 -1.62
CA TYR A 287 20.29 -13.26 -2.30
C TYR A 287 20.50 -13.25 -3.81
N ALA A 288 19.41 -13.31 -4.56
CA ALA A 288 19.43 -13.19 -6.00
C ALA A 288 19.58 -11.74 -6.47
N THR A 289 19.00 -10.79 -5.74
CA THR A 289 18.94 -9.35 -6.07
C THR A 289 18.69 -8.51 -4.81
N THR A 290 18.70 -7.19 -4.93
CA THR A 290 18.35 -6.20 -3.89
C THR A 290 16.97 -5.60 -4.17
N SER A 291 16.04 -6.40 -4.66
CA SER A 291 14.71 -5.96 -5.10
C SER A 291 13.72 -7.10 -4.97
N ASP A 292 12.44 -6.76 -4.93
CA ASP A 292 11.38 -7.76 -4.95
C ASP A 292 11.42 -8.61 -6.21
N VAL A 293 11.17 -9.90 -6.04
CA VAL A 293 11.03 -10.85 -7.13
C VAL A 293 9.65 -11.50 -7.13
N ALA A 294 9.26 -12.03 -8.28
CA ALA A 294 8.06 -12.85 -8.40
C ALA A 294 8.33 -14.25 -7.83
N GLY A 295 8.41 -14.33 -6.50
CA GLY A 295 8.59 -15.55 -5.74
C GLY A 295 7.28 -16.27 -5.41
N SER A 296 7.39 -17.42 -4.76
CA SER A 296 6.22 -18.13 -4.23
C SER A 296 5.83 -17.56 -2.88
N ILE A 297 4.80 -16.73 -2.84
CA ILE A 297 4.22 -16.19 -1.61
C ILE A 297 3.41 -17.28 -0.89
N VAL A 298 3.59 -17.38 0.43
CA VAL A 298 2.89 -18.37 1.27
C VAL A 298 1.97 -17.66 2.24
N SER A 299 0.66 -17.88 2.07
CA SER A 299 -0.34 -17.50 3.07
C SER A 299 -0.67 -18.64 4.02
N LYS A 300 -0.95 -18.32 5.27
CA LYS A 300 -1.43 -19.26 6.30
C LYS A 300 -2.63 -18.67 7.01
N ALA A 301 -3.54 -19.54 7.46
CA ALA A 301 -4.68 -19.13 8.27
C ALA A 301 -4.79 -19.98 9.54
N TYR A 302 -5.29 -19.37 10.61
CA TYR A 302 -5.56 -20.03 11.89
C TYR A 302 -6.82 -19.43 12.55
N GLY A 303 -7.56 -20.24 13.30
CA GLY A 303 -8.76 -19.78 14.01
C GLY A 303 -10.03 -19.85 13.16
N LEU A 304 -10.97 -18.94 13.42
CA LEU A 304 -12.29 -18.92 12.79
C LEU A 304 -12.17 -18.83 11.26
N ASN A 305 -12.93 -19.66 10.53
CA ASN A 305 -12.97 -19.71 9.07
C ASN A 305 -11.63 -19.97 8.36
N SER A 306 -10.58 -20.38 9.09
CA SER A 306 -9.26 -20.66 8.50
C SER A 306 -9.30 -21.75 7.42
N GLU A 307 -10.29 -22.64 7.46
CA GLU A 307 -10.54 -23.65 6.43
C GLU A 307 -10.99 -23.08 5.08
N MET A 308 -11.36 -21.80 5.01
CA MET A 308 -11.73 -21.12 3.77
C MET A 308 -10.51 -20.70 2.93
N LEU A 309 -9.31 -20.65 3.52
CA LEU A 309 -8.10 -20.38 2.75
C LEU A 309 -7.76 -21.58 1.86
N GLU A 310 -7.88 -21.40 0.55
CA GLU A 310 -7.58 -22.45 -0.43
C GLU A 310 -6.07 -22.69 -0.58
N ALA A 311 -5.69 -23.85 -1.13
CA ALA A 311 -4.29 -24.21 -1.34
C ALA A 311 -3.58 -23.34 -2.39
N THR A 312 -4.34 -22.71 -3.29
CA THR A 312 -3.86 -21.75 -4.29
C THR A 312 -4.99 -20.76 -4.48
N VAL A 313 -4.66 -19.47 -4.41
CA VAL A 313 -5.63 -18.40 -4.22
C VAL A 313 -5.07 -17.12 -4.81
N ASP A 314 -5.92 -16.26 -5.35
CA ASP A 314 -5.52 -14.94 -5.84
C ASP A 314 -5.28 -14.00 -4.65
N ASN A 315 -4.34 -13.04 -4.74
CA ASN A 315 -4.10 -12.15 -3.61
C ASN A 315 -5.35 -11.33 -3.22
N THR A 316 -6.23 -11.04 -4.18
CA THR A 316 -7.51 -10.34 -3.94
C THR A 316 -8.52 -11.17 -3.14
N ASP A 317 -8.37 -12.50 -3.09
CA ASP A 317 -9.25 -13.35 -2.29
C ASP A 317 -8.95 -13.23 -0.78
N MET A 318 -7.78 -12.71 -0.39
CA MET A 318 -7.47 -12.42 1.03
C MET A 318 -8.47 -11.44 1.62
N TYR A 319 -8.79 -10.37 0.88
CA TYR A 319 -9.85 -9.43 1.26
C TYR A 319 -11.19 -10.13 1.45
N ARG A 320 -11.57 -11.04 0.54
CA ARG A 320 -12.86 -11.76 0.62
C ARG A 320 -12.94 -12.64 1.86
N LEU A 321 -11.85 -13.31 2.18
CA LEU A 321 -11.73 -14.14 3.38
C LEU A 321 -11.86 -13.29 4.66
N MET A 322 -11.13 -12.17 4.73
CA MET A 322 -11.20 -11.23 5.85
C MET A 322 -12.62 -10.66 6.00
N TYR A 323 -13.20 -10.15 4.92
CA TYR A 323 -14.55 -9.56 4.91
C TYR A 323 -15.61 -10.57 5.33
N GLN A 324 -15.62 -11.77 4.73
CA GLN A 324 -16.60 -12.79 5.08
C GLN A 324 -16.51 -13.22 6.53
N THR A 325 -15.30 -13.21 7.11
CA THR A 325 -15.14 -13.52 8.52
C THR A 325 -15.60 -12.37 9.42
N LEU A 326 -15.28 -11.12 9.05
CA LEU A 326 -15.58 -9.95 9.86
C LEU A 326 -17.06 -9.53 9.82
N PHE A 327 -17.73 -9.73 8.68
CA PHE A 327 -19.12 -9.31 8.46
C PHE A 327 -20.11 -10.47 8.33
N GLY A 328 -19.64 -11.71 8.16
CA GLY A 328 -20.51 -12.88 7.97
C GLY A 328 -21.20 -12.91 6.60
N GLU A 329 -20.81 -12.03 5.69
CA GLU A 329 -21.34 -11.92 4.33
C GLU A 329 -20.19 -12.12 3.34
N THR A 330 -20.40 -12.92 2.29
CA THR A 330 -19.43 -12.93 1.19
C THR A 330 -19.55 -11.58 0.49
N PRO A 331 -18.48 -10.76 0.43
CA PRO A 331 -18.56 -9.50 -0.29
C PRO A 331 -18.93 -9.82 -1.73
N GLY A 332 -19.77 -9.00 -2.34
CA GLY A 332 -20.06 -9.14 -3.75
C GLY A 332 -18.73 -9.18 -4.49
N VAL A 333 -18.46 -10.25 -5.24
CA VAL A 333 -17.49 -10.13 -6.32
C VAL A 333 -18.10 -9.06 -7.23
N PRO A 334 -17.43 -7.95 -7.58
CA PRO A 334 -17.79 -7.26 -8.81
C PRO A 334 -17.50 -8.30 -9.89
N LYS A 335 -18.52 -9.13 -10.15
CA LYS A 335 -18.40 -10.23 -11.09
C LYS A 335 -18.60 -9.56 -12.41
N PHE A 336 -17.53 -8.94 -12.86
CA PHE A 336 -17.49 -8.37 -14.17
C PHE A 336 -17.85 -9.46 -15.16
N GLU A 337 -18.93 -9.25 -15.92
CA GLU A 337 -19.12 -10.02 -17.13
C GLU A 337 -18.02 -9.56 -18.08
N ALA A 338 -17.04 -10.43 -18.32
CA ALA A 338 -15.93 -10.11 -19.19
C ALA A 338 -16.41 -10.09 -20.63
N VAL A 339 -16.37 -8.92 -21.26
CA VAL A 339 -16.68 -8.72 -22.68
C VAL A 339 -15.36 -8.54 -23.40
N PHE A 340 -15.08 -9.42 -24.36
CA PHE A 340 -13.87 -9.37 -25.17
C PHE A 340 -14.25 -9.00 -26.60
N GLY A 341 -13.67 -7.92 -27.10
CA GLY A 341 -13.57 -7.63 -28.53
C GLY A 341 -12.52 -8.50 -29.21
N SER A 342 -12.02 -8.04 -30.34
CA SER A 342 -11.22 -8.84 -31.25
C SER A 342 -9.94 -8.13 -31.69
N LEU A 343 -9.50 -8.38 -32.92
CA LEU A 343 -8.34 -7.73 -33.53
C LEU A 343 -8.76 -6.77 -34.66
N ASP A 344 -10.07 -6.60 -34.85
CA ASP A 344 -10.69 -5.72 -35.82
C ASP A 344 -11.50 -4.68 -35.04
N GLY A 345 -11.57 -3.44 -35.53
CA GLY A 345 -12.39 -2.40 -34.89
C GLY A 345 -13.88 -2.75 -34.89
N GLU A 346 -14.49 -2.72 -33.71
CA GLU A 346 -15.89 -3.09 -33.49
C GLU A 346 -16.64 -2.16 -32.52
N ILE A 347 -17.94 -2.40 -32.34
CA ILE A 347 -18.78 -1.65 -31.40
C ILE A 347 -19.12 -2.61 -30.26
N ILE A 348 -18.77 -2.23 -29.04
CA ILE A 348 -19.00 -2.97 -27.81
C ILE A 348 -19.94 -2.15 -26.94
N GLU A 349 -21.14 -2.67 -26.69
CA GLU A 349 -22.09 -2.09 -25.74
C GLU A 349 -21.84 -2.70 -24.37
N ALA A 350 -21.53 -1.87 -23.38
CA ALA A 350 -21.28 -2.25 -22.00
C ALA A 350 -22.49 -1.95 -21.11
N GLY A 351 -22.83 -2.89 -20.24
CA GLY A 351 -23.90 -2.77 -19.25
C GLY A 351 -23.46 -2.04 -17.97
N SER A 352 -23.77 -2.65 -16.83
CA SER A 352 -23.27 -2.21 -15.51
C SER A 352 -22.32 -3.25 -14.97
N ASP A 353 -21.31 -2.82 -14.23
CA ASP A 353 -20.36 -3.71 -13.58
C ASP A 353 -19.73 -4.72 -14.57
N GLU A 354 -19.36 -4.29 -15.78
CA GLU A 354 -18.70 -5.13 -16.79
C GLU A 354 -17.20 -4.84 -16.95
N LEU A 355 -16.45 -5.84 -17.41
CA LEU A 355 -15.02 -5.73 -17.68
C LEU A 355 -14.84 -5.90 -19.18
N VAL A 356 -14.57 -4.79 -19.86
CA VAL A 356 -14.52 -4.74 -21.32
C VAL A 356 -13.08 -4.63 -21.77
N PHE A 357 -12.72 -5.47 -22.73
CA PHE A 357 -11.44 -5.44 -23.42
C PHE A 357 -11.71 -5.26 -24.92
N GLY A 358 -11.44 -4.06 -25.48
CA GLY A 358 -11.57 -3.74 -26.91
C GLY A 358 -10.68 -4.64 -27.76
N GLY A 359 -9.37 -4.60 -27.49
CA GLY A 359 -8.41 -5.52 -28.09
C GLY A 359 -7.50 -4.77 -29.05
N ALA A 360 -7.50 -5.16 -30.32
CA ALA A 360 -6.78 -4.40 -31.33
C ALA A 360 -7.72 -3.86 -32.38
N GLY A 361 -7.38 -2.72 -32.96
CA GLY A 361 -8.24 -2.01 -33.90
C GLY A 361 -8.86 -0.80 -33.25
N ASN A 362 -9.59 0.00 -34.03
CA ASN A 362 -10.22 1.21 -33.54
C ASN A 362 -11.65 0.86 -33.14
N ASP A 363 -11.87 0.67 -31.85
CA ASP A 363 -13.11 0.23 -31.24
C ASP A 363 -14.00 1.41 -30.81
N LEU A 364 -15.30 1.13 -30.66
CA LEU A 364 -16.25 1.99 -29.99
C LEU A 364 -16.81 1.25 -28.78
N ILE A 365 -16.44 1.68 -27.58
CA ILE A 365 -16.93 1.14 -26.32
C ILE A 365 -17.98 2.10 -25.76
N ASP A 366 -19.24 1.66 -25.71
CA ASP A 366 -20.38 2.47 -25.27
C ASP A 366 -20.97 1.90 -23.98
N SER A 367 -20.73 2.57 -22.85
CA SER A 367 -21.33 2.28 -21.54
C SER A 367 -22.42 3.28 -21.15
N SER A 368 -22.82 4.19 -22.04
CA SER A 368 -23.74 5.29 -21.72
C SER A 368 -25.14 4.83 -21.32
N ALA A 369 -25.57 3.66 -21.78
CA ALA A 369 -26.84 3.05 -21.38
C ALA A 369 -26.75 2.22 -20.09
N GLY A 370 -25.54 2.06 -19.54
CA GLY A 370 -25.23 1.29 -18.35
C GLY A 370 -25.49 2.03 -17.04
N GLY A 371 -25.44 1.31 -15.92
CA GLY A 371 -25.59 1.86 -14.58
C GLY A 371 -24.27 2.21 -13.88
N GLY A 372 -23.16 2.22 -14.61
CA GLY A 372 -21.83 2.49 -14.09
C GLY A 372 -21.09 1.25 -13.58
N GLY A 373 -19.97 1.50 -12.91
CA GLY A 373 -19.14 0.48 -12.28
C GLY A 373 -18.28 -0.32 -13.26
N ASN A 374 -18.23 0.06 -14.54
CA ASN A 374 -17.50 -0.70 -15.54
C ASN A 374 -15.99 -0.47 -15.47
N ARG A 375 -15.21 -1.46 -15.94
CA ARG A 375 -13.78 -1.33 -16.21
C ARG A 375 -13.55 -1.56 -17.70
N LEU A 376 -13.18 -0.51 -18.41
CA LEU A 376 -13.14 -0.49 -19.87
C LEU A 376 -11.69 -0.29 -20.35
N TYR A 377 -11.22 -1.16 -21.22
CA TYR A 377 -9.85 -1.15 -21.74
C TYR A 377 -9.87 -1.20 -23.27
N GLY A 378 -9.50 -0.11 -23.95
CA GLY A 378 -9.42 -0.04 -25.41
C GLY A 378 -8.28 -0.91 -25.96
N GLN A 379 -7.13 -0.78 -25.30
CA GLN A 379 -5.86 -1.46 -25.57
C GLN A 379 -5.08 -0.86 -26.75
N SER A 380 -5.33 -1.24 -28.01
CA SER A 380 -4.50 -0.76 -29.12
C SER A 380 -5.30 -0.36 -30.34
N GLY A 381 -5.05 0.84 -30.85
CA GLY A 381 -5.85 1.46 -31.90
C GLY A 381 -6.37 2.82 -31.41
N ASP A 382 -6.98 3.58 -32.31
CA ASP A 382 -7.59 4.86 -31.94
C ASP A 382 -9.06 4.60 -31.55
N ASP A 383 -9.30 4.40 -30.27
CA ASP A 383 -10.56 3.95 -29.68
C ASP A 383 -11.47 5.12 -29.30
N GLN A 384 -12.77 4.85 -29.30
CA GLN A 384 -13.81 5.78 -28.87
C GLN A 384 -14.56 5.22 -27.68
N PHE A 385 -14.68 6.01 -26.63
CA PHE A 385 -15.45 5.69 -25.44
C PHE A 385 -16.64 6.62 -25.32
N VAL A 386 -17.82 6.06 -25.12
CA VAL A 386 -19.03 6.81 -24.81
C VAL A 386 -19.46 6.38 -23.41
N LEU A 387 -19.14 7.20 -22.42
CA LEU A 387 -19.21 6.83 -21.02
C LEU A 387 -20.46 7.37 -20.34
N GLY A 388 -21.06 6.55 -19.48
CA GLY A 388 -22.13 6.96 -18.57
C GLY A 388 -21.57 7.65 -17.33
N SER A 389 -21.80 7.05 -16.17
CA SER A 389 -21.34 7.56 -14.88
C SER A 389 -20.67 6.47 -14.05
N GLY A 390 -19.63 6.79 -13.28
CA GLY A 390 -19.02 5.85 -12.35
C GLY A 390 -18.21 4.73 -13.00
N ASP A 391 -17.71 4.92 -14.22
CA ASP A 391 -16.86 3.96 -14.94
C ASP A 391 -15.37 4.29 -14.79
N ARG A 392 -14.53 3.26 -14.94
CA ARG A 392 -13.08 3.41 -15.13
C ARG A 392 -12.71 3.03 -16.55
N ALA A 393 -12.10 3.94 -17.29
CA ALA A 393 -11.73 3.72 -18.69
C ALA A 393 -10.23 3.97 -18.93
N PHE A 394 -9.62 3.09 -19.72
CA PHE A 394 -8.23 3.18 -20.14
C PHE A 394 -8.18 3.04 -21.67
N GLY A 395 -7.75 4.09 -22.36
CA GLY A 395 -7.66 4.13 -23.83
C GLY A 395 -6.63 3.13 -24.33
N GLY A 396 -5.37 3.38 -24.00
CA GLY A 396 -4.29 2.44 -24.29
C GLY A 396 -3.24 3.05 -25.19
N ALA A 397 -3.07 2.52 -26.39
CA ALA A 397 -2.13 3.04 -27.36
C ALA A 397 -2.85 3.45 -28.63
N GLY A 398 -2.76 4.72 -29.01
CA GLY A 398 -3.49 5.31 -30.12
C GLY A 398 -4.05 6.67 -29.72
N ASP A 399 -4.63 7.40 -30.68
CA ASP A 399 -5.25 8.70 -30.40
C ASP A 399 -6.72 8.51 -29.98
N ASP A 400 -6.97 8.30 -28.69
CA ASP A 400 -8.26 7.88 -28.15
C ASP A 400 -9.22 9.06 -27.92
N SER A 401 -10.52 8.78 -27.83
CA SER A 401 -11.55 9.82 -27.62
C SER A 401 -12.65 9.40 -26.66
N PHE A 402 -12.85 10.18 -25.60
CA PHE A 402 -13.83 9.93 -24.54
C PHE A 402 -14.95 10.96 -24.59
N PHE A 403 -16.20 10.51 -24.61
CA PHE A 403 -17.41 11.34 -24.70
C PHE A 403 -18.38 11.04 -23.56
N PHE A 404 -19.05 12.09 -23.05
CA PHE A 404 -20.05 12.01 -21.97
C PHE A 404 -21.39 12.61 -22.45
N PRO A 405 -22.27 11.82 -23.10
CA PRO A 405 -23.47 12.32 -23.78
C PRO A 405 -24.64 12.67 -22.86
N GLU A 406 -24.65 12.16 -21.62
CA GLU A 406 -25.69 12.44 -20.62
C GLU A 406 -25.08 13.23 -19.45
N ALA A 407 -25.91 13.85 -18.60
CA ALA A 407 -25.50 14.48 -17.35
C ALA A 407 -25.06 13.44 -16.30
N GLY A 408 -24.13 12.56 -16.67
CA GLY A 408 -23.45 11.60 -15.81
C GLY A 408 -22.27 12.25 -15.10
N GLY A 409 -21.18 11.51 -14.90
CA GLY A 409 -20.02 12.02 -14.18
C GLY A 409 -19.29 10.95 -13.37
N ASN A 410 -18.31 11.39 -12.59
CA ASN A 410 -17.56 10.52 -11.68
C ASN A 410 -16.89 9.33 -12.38
N ASN A 411 -16.47 9.52 -13.63
CA ASN A 411 -15.64 8.54 -14.33
C ASN A 411 -14.16 8.82 -14.04
N THR A 412 -13.35 7.77 -13.93
CA THR A 412 -11.88 7.87 -13.85
C THR A 412 -11.27 7.40 -15.17
N ILE A 413 -10.48 8.25 -15.81
CA ILE A 413 -10.11 8.09 -17.21
C ILE A 413 -8.62 8.29 -17.39
N THR A 414 -7.99 7.35 -18.08
CA THR A 414 -6.60 7.43 -18.52
C THR A 414 -6.58 7.30 -20.03
N GLY A 415 -6.05 8.29 -20.74
CA GLY A 415 -5.92 8.26 -22.19
C GLY A 415 -4.93 7.18 -22.63
N GLY A 416 -3.74 7.18 -22.02
CA GLY A 416 -2.66 6.29 -22.35
C GLY A 416 -1.62 7.00 -23.21
N ALA A 417 -1.23 6.37 -24.32
CA ALA A 417 -0.20 6.89 -25.21
C ALA A 417 -0.81 7.35 -26.53
N GLY A 418 -0.70 8.64 -26.84
CA GLY A 418 -1.30 9.21 -28.03
C GLY A 418 -1.70 10.67 -27.83
N ALA A 419 -2.37 11.25 -28.81
CA ALA A 419 -3.00 12.57 -28.67
C ALA A 419 -4.48 12.39 -28.37
N ASP A 420 -4.82 12.33 -27.09
CA ASP A 420 -6.14 11.91 -26.62
C ASP A 420 -7.13 13.07 -26.47
N GLN A 421 -8.42 12.76 -26.60
CA GLN A 421 -9.49 13.76 -26.52
C GLN A 421 -10.47 13.42 -25.42
N PHE A 422 -10.59 14.29 -24.42
CA PHE A 422 -11.54 14.15 -23.33
C PHE A 422 -12.66 15.16 -23.49
N TRP A 423 -13.80 14.77 -24.07
CA TRP A 423 -14.94 15.65 -24.33
C TRP A 423 -15.79 15.87 -23.09
N ILE A 424 -15.20 16.50 -22.07
CA ILE A 424 -15.74 16.76 -20.72
C ILE A 424 -17.12 17.41 -20.68
N VAL A 425 -17.54 18.04 -21.78
CA VAL A 425 -18.91 18.50 -21.97
C VAL A 425 -19.38 18.18 -23.38
N THR A 426 -20.47 17.42 -23.50
CA THR A 426 -21.21 17.29 -24.76
C THR A 426 -22.68 17.66 -24.56
N ALA A 427 -23.04 18.89 -24.95
CA ALA A 427 -24.35 19.52 -24.82
C ALA A 427 -24.84 19.84 -23.39
N GLU A 428 -24.54 19.02 -22.39
CA GLU A 428 -24.96 19.22 -20.99
C GLU A 428 -23.74 19.17 -20.02
N ILE A 429 -23.84 19.89 -18.90
CA ILE A 429 -22.82 19.88 -17.83
C ILE A 429 -22.98 18.57 -17.04
N PRO A 430 -21.89 17.86 -16.70
CA PRO A 430 -21.98 16.63 -15.92
C PRO A 430 -22.49 16.91 -14.49
N ASP A 431 -23.20 15.94 -13.91
CA ASP A 431 -23.70 16.01 -12.53
C ASP A 431 -22.54 15.96 -11.51
N GLU A 432 -21.46 15.22 -11.85
CA GLU A 432 -20.20 15.17 -11.11
C GLU A 432 -19.01 15.28 -12.08
N ALA A 433 -17.95 15.98 -11.69
CA ALA A 433 -16.77 16.12 -12.53
C ALA A 433 -16.14 14.74 -12.83
N ASN A 434 -15.71 14.54 -14.08
CA ASN A 434 -14.89 13.38 -14.43
C ASN A 434 -13.42 13.64 -14.04
N ILE A 435 -12.71 12.57 -13.71
CA ILE A 435 -11.30 12.60 -13.33
C ILE A 435 -10.47 12.09 -14.51
N ILE A 436 -9.56 12.91 -15.01
CA ILE A 436 -8.60 12.56 -16.06
C ILE A 436 -7.23 12.44 -15.42
N THR A 437 -6.58 11.29 -15.56
CA THR A 437 -5.41 10.92 -14.73
C THR A 437 -4.06 11.23 -15.37
N ASP A 438 -4.00 11.45 -16.69
CA ASP A 438 -2.73 11.48 -17.43
C ASP A 438 -2.67 12.57 -18.51
N PHE A 439 -3.47 13.63 -18.39
CA PHE A 439 -3.55 14.68 -19.40
C PHE A 439 -2.17 15.31 -19.73
N ASP A 440 -1.66 15.08 -20.93
CA ASP A 440 -0.37 15.62 -21.41
C ASP A 440 -0.48 16.40 -22.74
N GLN A 441 -0.35 17.73 -22.63
CA GLN A 441 -0.33 18.62 -23.79
C GLN A 441 0.88 18.39 -24.73
N LEU A 442 1.95 17.77 -24.24
CA LEU A 442 3.13 17.45 -25.05
C LEU A 442 2.87 16.27 -25.97
N GLU A 443 2.01 15.33 -25.56
CA GLU A 443 1.56 14.20 -26.41
C GLU A 443 0.47 14.66 -27.39
N GLY A 444 -0.32 15.66 -27.00
CA GLY A 444 -1.27 16.34 -27.88
C GLY A 444 -2.69 16.39 -27.34
N ASP A 445 -2.86 16.06 -26.06
CA ASP A 445 -4.17 15.91 -25.43
C ASP A 445 -4.98 17.20 -25.41
N VAL A 446 -6.30 17.05 -25.53
CA VAL A 446 -7.23 18.17 -25.46
C VAL A 446 -8.50 17.86 -24.67
N LEU A 447 -8.99 18.89 -23.98
CA LEU A 447 -10.29 18.90 -23.33
C LEU A 447 -11.35 19.44 -24.29
N GLY A 448 -12.28 18.59 -24.70
CA GLY A 448 -13.39 18.92 -25.58
C GLY A 448 -14.58 19.52 -24.84
N ILE A 449 -15.07 20.68 -25.29
CA ILE A 449 -16.31 21.30 -24.81
C ILE A 449 -17.20 21.60 -26.01
N ALA A 450 -18.33 20.89 -26.08
CA ALA A 450 -19.29 21.02 -27.17
C ALA A 450 -20.67 21.45 -26.67
N GLY A 451 -21.36 22.29 -27.44
CA GLY A 451 -22.79 22.54 -27.26
C GLY A 451 -23.21 23.58 -26.21
N LEU A 452 -22.30 24.09 -25.37
CA LEU A 452 -22.59 25.20 -24.45
C LEU A 452 -22.52 26.59 -25.11
N GLY A 453 -21.86 26.70 -26.27
CA GLY A 453 -21.65 27.99 -26.94
C GLY A 453 -20.68 28.93 -26.20
N ILE A 454 -19.78 28.36 -25.41
CA ILE A 454 -18.74 29.05 -24.64
C ILE A 454 -17.38 28.90 -25.31
N GLY A 455 -16.42 29.73 -24.93
CA GLY A 455 -15.01 29.59 -25.29
C GLY A 455 -14.11 29.55 -24.06
N PHE A 456 -12.79 29.50 -24.29
CA PHE A 456 -11.78 29.42 -23.23
C PHE A 456 -11.89 30.55 -22.20
N ASP A 457 -12.18 31.78 -22.65
CA ASP A 457 -12.30 32.96 -21.77
C ASP A 457 -13.49 32.88 -20.80
N ASP A 458 -14.40 31.92 -21.00
CA ASP A 458 -15.57 31.70 -20.13
C ASP A 458 -15.30 30.68 -19.00
N LEU A 459 -14.16 29.98 -19.03
CA LEU A 459 -13.82 28.93 -18.06
C LEU A 459 -13.17 29.51 -16.80
N ASP A 460 -13.51 28.91 -15.66
CA ASP A 460 -12.85 29.14 -14.38
C ASP A 460 -11.84 27.99 -14.15
N LEU A 461 -10.55 28.33 -14.05
CA LEU A 461 -9.47 27.37 -13.78
C LEU A 461 -8.89 27.61 -12.39
N SER A 462 -8.77 26.54 -11.60
CA SER A 462 -8.19 26.58 -10.24
C SER A 462 -7.44 25.30 -9.92
N ASN A 463 -6.63 25.31 -8.85
CA ASN A 463 -6.02 24.09 -8.31
C ASN A 463 -6.76 23.64 -7.04
N ASP A 464 -6.89 22.32 -6.87
CA ASP A 464 -7.24 21.65 -5.62
C ASP A 464 -6.15 20.62 -5.32
N GLY A 465 -5.28 20.92 -4.35
CA GLY A 465 -4.02 20.19 -4.20
C GLY A 465 -3.13 20.34 -5.44
N ASP A 466 -2.67 19.21 -5.99
CA ASP A 466 -1.86 19.12 -7.20
C ASP A 466 -2.70 19.03 -8.49
N ASP A 467 -4.03 19.05 -8.37
CA ASP A 467 -4.94 18.81 -9.48
C ASP A 467 -5.53 20.11 -10.03
N ALA A 468 -5.70 20.18 -11.35
CA ALA A 468 -6.41 21.27 -12.00
C ALA A 468 -7.91 20.99 -12.04
N ILE A 469 -8.69 21.96 -11.59
CA ILE A 469 -10.14 21.98 -11.72
C ILE A 469 -10.52 22.89 -12.89
N VAL A 470 -11.28 22.34 -13.84
CA VAL A 470 -11.89 23.06 -14.95
C VAL A 470 -13.36 23.25 -14.63
N ALA A 471 -13.80 24.50 -14.43
CA ALA A 471 -15.17 24.81 -14.04
C ALA A 471 -15.86 25.80 -14.99
N PHE A 472 -17.19 25.76 -15.00
CA PHE A 472 -18.02 26.74 -15.69
C PHE A 472 -19.30 27.03 -14.90
N ALA A 473 -19.62 28.31 -14.75
CA ALA A 473 -20.82 28.79 -14.05
C ALA A 473 -20.97 28.22 -12.62
N GLY A 474 -19.85 27.94 -11.94
CA GLY A 474 -19.81 27.40 -10.58
C GLY A 474 -20.01 25.88 -10.49
N ASN A 475 -19.92 25.13 -11.59
CA ASN A 475 -19.92 23.67 -11.62
C ASN A 475 -18.58 23.19 -12.17
N ASP A 476 -18.03 22.15 -11.55
CA ASP A 476 -16.80 21.51 -12.00
C ASP A 476 -17.13 20.61 -13.19
N LEU A 477 -16.42 20.82 -14.30
CA LEU A 477 -16.57 20.05 -15.53
C LEU A 477 -15.62 18.84 -15.54
N ALA A 478 -14.40 19.03 -15.04
CA ALA A 478 -13.38 18.00 -14.95
C ALA A 478 -12.32 18.33 -13.90
N ARG A 479 -11.72 17.27 -13.35
CA ARG A 479 -10.51 17.28 -12.50
C ARG A 479 -9.39 16.61 -13.27
N LEU A 480 -8.23 17.25 -13.36
CA LEU A 480 -7.03 16.70 -14.01
C LEU A 480 -6.00 16.37 -12.93
N SER A 481 -5.73 15.08 -12.72
CA SER A 481 -4.79 14.59 -11.70
C SER A 481 -3.37 15.08 -12.01
N GLY A 482 -2.70 15.67 -11.03
CA GLY A 482 -1.29 16.08 -11.13
C GLY A 482 -0.99 17.17 -12.17
N VAL A 483 -2.00 17.88 -12.67
CA VAL A 483 -1.85 18.98 -13.64
C VAL A 483 -2.02 20.33 -12.94
N ASP A 484 -1.04 21.22 -13.07
CA ASP A 484 -1.20 22.59 -12.59
C ASP A 484 -2.11 23.39 -13.55
N SER A 485 -3.18 24.01 -13.05
CA SER A 485 -4.14 24.79 -13.85
C SER A 485 -3.51 25.96 -14.61
N SER A 486 -2.37 26.49 -14.15
CA SER A 486 -1.64 27.55 -14.85
C SER A 486 -0.91 27.06 -16.11
N SER A 487 -0.75 25.74 -16.27
CA SER A 487 -0.25 25.12 -17.49
C SER A 487 -1.32 25.03 -18.60
N LEU A 488 -2.59 25.11 -18.23
CA LEU A 488 -3.70 25.06 -19.16
C LEU A 488 -3.85 26.39 -19.91
N ASN A 489 -4.03 26.30 -21.22
CA ASN A 489 -4.20 27.45 -22.10
C ASN A 489 -5.20 27.13 -23.21
N ALA A 490 -5.53 28.09 -24.07
CA ALA A 490 -6.52 27.87 -25.13
C ALA A 490 -6.20 26.71 -26.09
N ALA A 491 -4.95 26.25 -26.19
CA ALA A 491 -4.58 25.08 -26.99
C ALA A 491 -4.87 23.74 -26.30
N SER A 492 -5.03 23.74 -24.97
CA SER A 492 -5.42 22.57 -24.17
C SER A 492 -6.89 22.19 -24.38
N PHE A 493 -7.66 23.00 -25.13
CA PHE A 493 -9.10 22.85 -25.28
C PHE A 493 -9.51 22.80 -26.76
N ALA A 494 -10.50 21.96 -27.04
CA ALA A 494 -11.22 21.93 -28.31
C ALA A 494 -12.68 22.37 -28.08
N PHE A 495 -13.16 23.34 -28.87
CA PHE A 495 -14.55 23.84 -28.75
C PHE A 495 -15.34 23.50 -30.02
N ALA A 496 -16.59 23.02 -29.85
CA ALA A 496 -17.46 22.60 -30.96
C ALA A 496 -18.91 23.10 -30.87
#